data_AF-A0A392UQ83-F1
#
_entry.id   AF-A0A392UQ83-F1
#
_cell.length_a   1.000
_cell.length_b   1.000
_cell.length_c   1.000
_cell.angle_alpha   90.00
_cell.angle_beta   90.00
_cell.angle_gamma   90.00
#
_symmetry.space_group_name_H-M   'P 1'
#
loop_
_entity.id
_entity.type
_entity.pdbx_description
1 polymer ?
#
loop_
_entity_poly.entity_id
_entity_poly.type
_entity_poly.pdbx_seq_one_letter_code
_entity_poly.pdbx_strand_id
1 'polypeptide(L)' 'MSCLLHLPLGGRLLDHIPITKAEGIDLMVRLLGSDPADADNEVTKSKGAHAKMTYLKPLFKTHLQRIEEFIEEKDEE' A
#
# COMPACT_ATOMS: atom_id res chain seq x y z
N MET A 1 -24.05 -13.09 -2.77
CA MET A 1 -22.90 -13.65 -2.02
C MET A 1 -21.73 -13.82 -2.98
N SER A 2 -20.50 -13.65 -2.48
CA SER A 2 -19.19 -13.63 -3.17
C SER A 2 -18.90 -12.34 -3.96
N CYS A 3 -17.70 -11.76 -3.91
CA CYS A 3 -16.45 -12.41 -4.28
C CYS A 3 -15.25 -12.07 -3.36
N LEU A 4 -14.50 -13.09 -2.99
CA LEU A 4 -13.13 -12.99 -2.48
C LEU A 4 -12.21 -12.56 -3.63
N LEU A 5 -11.49 -11.46 -3.44
CA LEU A 5 -10.38 -11.08 -4.32
C LEU A 5 -9.08 -11.56 -3.67
N HIS A 6 -8.46 -12.58 -4.28
CA HIS A 6 -7.09 -12.98 -3.96
C HIS A 6 -6.15 -12.38 -5.02
N LEU A 7 -5.26 -11.48 -4.60
CA LEU A 7 -4.21 -10.91 -5.45
C LEU A 7 -2.85 -11.49 -5.05
N PRO A 8 -2.36 -12.55 -5.73
CA PRO A 8 -0.98 -12.97 -5.63
C PRO A 8 -0.19 -12.28 -6.74
N LEU A 9 0.37 -11.11 -6.45
CA LEU A 9 1.38 -10.48 -7.30
C LEU A 9 2.74 -11.01 -6.87
N GLY A 10 3.15 -12.17 -7.40
CA GLY A 10 4.53 -12.67 -7.37
C GLY A 10 5.18 -13.04 -6.02
N GLY A 11 4.56 -12.77 -4.88
CA GLY A 11 5.12 -13.07 -3.55
C GLY A 11 4.04 -13.29 -2.51
N ARG A 12 4.34 -14.10 -1.48
CA ARG A 12 3.48 -14.20 -0.30
C ARG A 12 3.42 -12.81 0.32
N LEU A 13 2.23 -12.22 0.41
CA LEU A 13 1.93 -10.98 1.16
C LEU A 13 2.00 -11.21 2.68
N LEU A 14 2.89 -12.12 3.07
CA LEU A 14 3.21 -12.60 4.40
C LEU A 14 4.71 -12.81 4.37
N ASP A 15 5.43 -11.72 4.53
CA ASP A 15 6.81 -11.81 4.97
C ASP A 15 6.76 -11.99 6.49
N HIS A 16 7.16 -13.18 6.95
CA HIS A 16 7.27 -13.48 8.38
C HIS A 16 8.64 -13.09 8.93
N ILE A 17 9.50 -12.44 8.14
CA ILE A 17 10.70 -11.80 8.65
C ILE A 17 10.25 -10.72 9.65
N PRO A 18 10.64 -10.83 10.93
CA PRO A 18 10.32 -9.81 11.91
C PRO A 18 10.95 -8.49 11.47
N ILE A 19 10.12 -7.46 11.33
CA ILE A 19 10.56 -6.09 11.10
C ILE A 19 10.20 -5.23 12.31
N THR A 20 11.03 -4.25 12.60
CA THR A 20 10.74 -3.25 13.62
C THR A 20 9.61 -2.33 13.15
N LYS A 21 8.95 -1.65 14.10
CA LYS A 21 7.93 -0.64 13.79
C LYS A 21 8.47 0.44 12.84
N ALA A 22 9.71 0.89 13.05
CA ALA A 22 10.35 1.90 12.23
C ALA A 22 10.56 1.43 10.78
N GLU A 23 11.02 0.18 10.60
CA GLU A 23 11.17 -0.43 9.28
C GLU A 23 9.82 -0.61 8.59
N GLY A 24 8.77 -1.02 9.32
CA GLY A 24 7.42 -1.10 8.77
C GLY A 24 6.90 0.24 8.24
N ILE A 25 7.15 1.33 8.97
CA ILE A 25 6.77 2.68 8.54
C ILE A 25 7.56 3.09 7.29
N ASP A 26 8.88 2.92 7.31
CA ASP A 26 9.76 3.27 6.18
C ASP A 26 9.38 2.50 4.91
N LEU A 27 9.08 1.21 5.01
CA LEU A 27 8.62 0.38 3.90
C LEU A 27 7.27 0.85 3.34
N MET A 28 6.30 1.20 4.20
CA MET A 28 5.01 1.72 3.74
C MET A 28 5.16 3.06 3.02
N VAL A 29 5.99 3.97 3.54
CA VAL A 29 6.24 5.26 2.88
C VAL A 29 6.93 5.06 1.53
N ARG A 30 8.01 4.26 1.47
CA ARG A 30 8.81 4.10 0.25
C ARG A 30 8.15 3.25 -0.82
N LEU A 31 7.52 2.14 -0.44
CA LEU A 31 6.96 1.19 -1.40
C LEU A 31 5.51 1.48 -1.75
N LEU A 32 4.73 1.98 -0.78
CA LEU A 32 3.31 2.27 -0.99
C LEU A 32 3.04 3.76 -1.17
N GLY A 33 4.01 4.65 -0.96
CA GLY A 33 3.76 6.09 -1.03
C GLY A 33 2.84 6.60 0.09
N SER A 34 2.79 5.88 1.21
CA SER A 34 1.99 6.24 2.38
C SER A 34 2.44 7.57 2.99
N ASP A 35 1.48 8.33 3.52
CA ASP A 35 1.80 9.41 4.45
C ASP A 35 2.44 8.84 5.74
N PRO A 36 3.50 9.46 6.29
CA PRO A 36 4.21 8.94 7.47
C PRO A 36 3.34 8.78 8.72
N ALA A 37 2.39 9.69 8.97
CA ALA A 37 1.51 9.61 10.14
C ALA A 37 0.48 8.50 9.97
N ASP A 38 -0.04 8.35 8.76
CA ASP A 38 -0.95 7.26 8.39
C ASP A 38 -0.26 5.89 8.44
N ALA A 39 1.00 5.81 8.00
CA ALA A 39 1.82 4.61 8.13
C ALA A 39 2.08 4.25 9.60
N ASP A 40 2.44 5.22 10.46
CA ASP A 40 2.63 4.98 11.90
C ASP A 40 1.37 4.42 12.55
N ASN A 41 0.22 5.03 12.25
CA ASN A 41 -1.07 4.61 12.77
C ASN A 41 -1.43 3.17 12.33
N GLU A 42 -1.21 2.85 11.06
CA GLU A 42 -1.52 1.53 10.52
C GLU A 42 -0.60 0.45 11.09
N VAL A 43 0.72 0.68 11.11
CA VAL A 43 1.72 -0.25 11.69
C VAL A 43 1.47 -0.44 13.18
N THR A 44 1.09 0.60 13.92
CA THR A 44 0.75 0.50 15.35
C THR A 44 -0.49 -0.38 15.56
N LYS A 45 -1.53 -0.20 14.75
CA LYS A 45 -2.78 -0.96 14.85
C LYS A 45 -2.63 -2.42 14.43
N SER A 46 -1.77 -2.69 13.45
CA SER A 46 -1.54 -4.04 12.93
C SER A 46 -0.34 -4.76 13.55
N LYS A 47 0.41 -4.07 14.43
CA LYS A 47 1.70 -4.50 14.98
C LYS A 47 2.73 -4.83 13.89
N GLY A 48 2.65 -4.14 12.75
CA GLY A 48 3.53 -4.36 11.60
C GLY A 48 3.33 -5.69 10.87
N ALA A 49 2.36 -6.51 11.27
CA ALA A 49 2.15 -7.83 10.68
C ALA A 49 1.34 -7.76 9.37
N HIS A 50 0.43 -6.79 9.24
CA HIS A 50 -0.50 -6.68 8.11
C HIS A 50 -0.81 -5.21 7.78
N ALA A 51 -1.19 -4.90 6.55
CA ALA A 51 -1.86 -3.66 6.20
C ALA A 51 -3.34 -3.93 5.90
N LYS A 52 -4.25 -3.15 6.45
CA LYS A 52 -5.69 -3.33 6.23
C LYS A 52 -6.05 -2.97 4.80
N MET A 53 -6.96 -3.73 4.21
CA MET A 53 -7.52 -3.41 2.89
C MET A 53 -8.18 -2.02 2.84
N THR A 54 -8.79 -1.57 3.94
CA THR A 54 -9.37 -0.23 4.06
C THR A 54 -8.33 0.88 3.96
N TYR A 55 -7.09 0.58 4.34
CA TYR A 55 -5.94 1.49 4.21
C TYR A 55 -5.34 1.43 2.80
N LEU A 56 -5.19 0.22 2.24
CA LEU A 56 -4.58 0.00 0.93
C LEU A 56 -5.45 0.51 -0.24
N LYS A 57 -6.78 0.35 -0.16
CA LYS A 57 -7.70 0.77 -1.23
C LYS A 57 -7.57 2.24 -1.64
N PRO A 58 -7.64 3.23 -0.72
CA PRO A 58 -7.51 4.63 -1.10
C PRO A 58 -6.12 4.94 -1.68
N LEU A 59 -5.05 4.36 -1.12
CA LEU A 59 -3.69 4.51 -1.63
C LEU A 59 -3.55 4.05 -3.09
N PHE A 60 -4.00 2.85 -3.40
CA PHE A 60 -3.96 2.35 -4.78
C PHE A 60 -4.86 3.13 -5.72
N LYS A 61 -6.03 3.60 -5.26
CA LYS A 61 -6.91 4.44 -6.07
C LYS A 61 -6.22 5.75 -6.46
N THR A 62 -5.58 6.42 -5.49
CA THR A 62 -4.82 7.65 -5.76
C THR A 62 -3.68 7.41 -6.73
N HIS A 63 -2.96 6.29 -6.61
CA HIS A 63 -1.88 5.96 -7.54
C HIS A 63 -2.37 5.68 -8.96
N LEU A 64 -3.48 4.95 -9.12
CA LEU A 64 -4.06 4.70 -10.44
C LEU A 64 -4.53 5.99 -11.11
N GLN A 65 -5.16 6.90 -10.35
CA GLN A 65 -5.58 8.21 -10.86
C GLN A 65 -4.38 9.03 -11.35
N ARG A 66 -3.28 9.06 -10.59
CA ARG A 66 -2.05 9.76 -11.00
C ARG A 66 -1.41 9.14 -12.26
N ILE A 67 -1.52 7.83 -12.44
CA ILE A 67 -1.03 7.14 -13.64
C ILE A 67 -1.89 7.53 -14.85
N GLU A 68 -3.21 7.56 -14.70
CA GLU A 68 -4.13 8.00 -15.75
C GLU A 68 -3.84 9.45 -16.16
N GLU A 69 -3.75 10.38 -15.20
CA GLU A 69 -3.39 11.79 -15.43
C GLU A 69 -2.04 11.92 -16.16
N PHE A 70 -1.02 11.16 -15.76
CA PHE A 70 0.31 11.18 -16.40
C PHE A 70 0.31 10.61 -17.83
N ILE A 71 -0.57 9.66 -18.14
CA ILE A 71 -0.71 9.12 -19.50
C ILE A 71 -1.40 10.16 -20.38
N GLU A 72 -2.47 10.79 -19.88
CA GLU A 72 -3.20 11.85 -20.61
C GLU A 72 -2.29 13.06 -20.90
N GLU A 73 -1.49 13.52 -19.94
CA GLU A 73 -0.52 14.62 -20.15
C GLU A 73 0.53 14.31 -21.24
N LYS A 74 0.87 13.04 -21.46
CA LYS A 74 1.84 12.62 -22.48
C LYS A 74 1.26 12.48 -23.88
N ASP A 75 -0.05 12.28 -23.99
CA ASP A 75 -0.73 12.19 -25.29
C ASP A 75 -1.08 13.58 -25.86
N GLU A 76 -0.96 14.63 -25.05
CA GLU A 76 -1.19 16.04 -25.44
C GLU A 76 0.09 16.80 -25.87
N GLU A 77 1.27 16.16 -25.83
CA GLU A 77 2.59 16.72 -26.21
C GLU A 77 3.11 16.19 -27.55
#